data_AF-A0A8H4RRC5-F1
#
_entry.id   AF-A0A8H4RRC5-F1
#
_cell.length_a   1.000
_cell.length_b   1.000
_cell.length_c   1.000
_cell.angle_alpha   90.00
_cell.angle_beta   90.00
_cell.angle_gamma   90.00
#
_symmetry.space_group_name_H-M   'P 1'
#
loop_
_entity.id
_entity.type
_entity.pdbx_description
1 polymer ?
#
loop_
_entity_poly.entity_id
_entity_poly.type
_entity_poly.pdbx_seq_one_letter_code
_entity_poly.pdbx_strand_id
1 'polypeptide(L)'
;MASESLHHVNSFATHSKTCPLHESEKNKLCSGKLRKGGQCINKALPPFEPWLMPTCKVHRDQTKYSTLCRAVLECGFRCGRSCEFKVHENQLCPEHLETPMSCYFLKIPIELRFRIYGYLLPDMIIPAQLGRGPPSPFGMNRSLKSDGEPVCTSILRVNHQIHDESTSILYGSNTFTINLNTYGLVMLGKEQNPENLALQDYQAQLMLFEQQNIRRRLMQMNNPVVLPQPAMSPQQAMQLAQQQAQQQQTAQQNMQLAQVRAQVARNNMAQLAFTSFPVQPQVRQGPVPVTNYYQPSPGLGPYPQAQLYFEPIWTPSVDEKYFRGIHSFLVEINLVPSMQWNNGPMPGNMINGISPPGWTNKNLETQIYGYCDHLHRLVKRLLLSKNRISSLEVSINFHNTSVAHAEVFDAARILLEPLKHLKARRANLLSINVADQQGRTSDLLQPHWVPSPAYQSFDQYLGEWNQALTSPEPAREYTPIFEAYWQIDKLVSTIMNHPVHPFNRDQTLGEFPDLLHAAKIAREAENVTGFGEIWERVVNIWIDHLSAEKAYHESVANSISSIYDLVKNDD
;
A
#
# COMPACT_ATOMS: atom_id res chain seq x y z
N MET A 1 -39.44 -2.74 31.08
CA MET A 1 -38.96 -1.55 30.34
C MET A 1 -40.07 -0.74 29.64
N ALA A 2 -41.28 -1.25 29.40
CA ALA A 2 -42.36 -0.46 28.78
C ALA A 2 -43.12 0.48 29.74
N SER A 3 -43.16 0.18 31.05
CA SER A 3 -43.92 0.97 32.04
C SER A 3 -43.20 2.23 32.56
N GLU A 4 -41.87 2.25 32.56
CA GLU A 4 -41.08 3.46 32.94
C GLU A 4 -41.13 4.57 31.89
N SER A 5 -41.52 4.25 30.65
CA SER A 5 -41.63 5.21 29.54
C SER A 5 -42.75 6.24 29.76
N LEU A 6 -43.90 5.83 30.32
CA LEU A 6 -45.09 6.68 30.41
C LEU A 6 -44.99 7.78 31.48
N HIS A 7 -44.29 7.53 32.60
CA HIS A 7 -44.08 8.56 33.63
C HIS A 7 -43.13 9.68 33.17
N HIS A 8 -42.17 9.38 32.29
CA HIS A 8 -41.25 10.39 31.76
C HIS A 8 -41.91 11.36 30.77
N VAL A 9 -42.93 10.93 30.02
CA VAL A 9 -43.58 11.77 29.00
C VAL A 9 -44.39 12.90 29.63
N ASN A 10 -45.14 12.63 30.70
CA ASN A 10 -45.92 13.66 31.40
C ASN A 10 -45.04 14.67 32.16
N SER A 11 -43.88 14.24 32.67
CA SER A 11 -42.90 15.13 33.30
C SER A 11 -42.24 16.09 32.30
N PHE A 12 -42.09 15.69 31.04
CA PHE A 12 -41.43 16.53 30.03
C PHE A 12 -42.31 17.70 29.57
N ALA A 13 -43.62 17.46 29.37
CA ALA A 13 -44.54 18.49 28.91
C ALA A 13 -44.78 19.61 29.94
N THR A 14 -44.66 19.31 31.24
CA THR A 14 -44.72 20.30 32.32
C THR A 14 -43.38 21.01 32.51
N HIS A 15 -42.26 20.29 32.42
CA HIS A 15 -40.92 20.87 32.50
C HIS A 15 -40.64 21.83 31.35
N SER A 16 -40.95 21.46 30.10
CA SER A 16 -40.66 22.28 28.92
C SER A 16 -41.40 23.63 28.91
N LYS A 17 -42.53 23.73 29.64
CA LYS A 17 -43.26 25.00 29.83
C LYS A 17 -42.64 25.93 30.86
N THR A 18 -41.85 25.40 31.80
CA THR A 18 -41.32 26.13 32.96
C THR A 18 -39.82 26.36 32.90
N CYS A 19 -39.10 25.54 32.14
CA CYS A 19 -37.64 25.61 32.03
C CYS A 19 -37.20 26.54 30.89
N PRO A 20 -36.39 27.58 31.18
CA PRO A 20 -35.98 28.59 30.19
C PRO A 20 -35.11 28.02 29.08
N LEU A 21 -34.52 26.84 29.26
CA LEU A 21 -33.67 26.20 28.25
C LEU A 21 -34.46 25.59 27.07
N HIS A 22 -35.78 25.44 27.22
CA HIS A 22 -36.69 24.91 26.20
C HIS A 22 -37.55 26.02 25.57
N GLU A 23 -36.92 27.07 25.01
CA GLU A 23 -37.68 28.13 24.33
C GLU A 23 -38.52 27.59 23.15
N SER A 24 -39.84 27.72 23.28
CA SER A 24 -40.84 27.19 22.36
C SER A 24 -41.22 28.14 21.22
N GLU A 25 -40.78 29.40 21.25
CA GLU A 25 -41.26 30.42 20.32
C GLU A 25 -40.64 30.35 18.92
N LYS A 26 -39.41 29.85 18.78
CA LYS A 26 -38.73 29.71 17.47
C LYS A 26 -39.42 28.70 16.53
N ASN A 27 -40.26 27.80 17.05
CA ASN A 27 -41.02 26.83 16.24
C ASN A 27 -42.15 27.47 15.42
N LYS A 28 -42.35 28.79 15.52
CA LYS A 28 -43.37 29.53 14.76
C LYS A 28 -42.89 30.01 13.38
N LEU A 29 -41.60 29.85 13.05
CA LEU A 29 -41.04 30.32 11.77
C LEU A 29 -41.02 29.23 10.70
N CYS A 30 -41.12 29.66 9.43
CA CYS A 30 -41.08 28.78 8.28
C CYS A 30 -39.66 28.20 8.06
N SER A 31 -39.56 26.88 7.97
CA SER A 31 -38.33 26.14 7.68
C SER A 31 -37.85 26.19 6.22
N GLY A 32 -38.69 26.71 5.32
CA GLY A 32 -38.36 26.89 3.90
C GLY A 32 -37.24 27.91 3.65
N LYS A 33 -36.50 27.71 2.56
CA LYS A 33 -35.46 28.61 2.06
C LYS A 33 -36.02 29.48 0.92
N LEU A 34 -35.68 30.76 0.94
CA LEU A 34 -35.92 31.69 -0.16
C LEU A 34 -35.11 31.28 -1.39
N ARG A 35 -35.53 31.67 -2.60
CA ARG A 35 -34.79 31.39 -3.86
C ARG A 35 -33.33 31.90 -3.84
N LYS A 36 -33.03 32.93 -3.05
CA LYS A 36 -31.67 33.47 -2.85
C LYS A 36 -30.87 32.74 -1.75
N GLY A 37 -31.37 31.64 -1.21
CA GLY A 37 -30.68 30.80 -0.22
C GLY A 37 -30.89 31.17 1.27
N GLY A 38 -31.49 32.34 1.57
CA GLY A 38 -31.77 32.78 2.94
C GLY A 38 -32.93 32.02 3.62
N GLN A 39 -32.98 32.02 4.95
CA GLN A 39 -34.10 31.45 5.71
C GLN A 39 -35.37 32.31 5.57
N CYS A 40 -36.54 31.67 5.51
CA CYS A 40 -37.80 32.38 5.46
C CYS A 40 -38.18 32.97 6.82
N ILE A 41 -38.44 34.28 6.86
CA ILE A 41 -38.88 35.00 8.07
C ILE A 41 -40.40 34.92 8.31
N ASN A 42 -41.16 34.33 7.39
CA ASN A 42 -42.61 34.23 7.53
C ASN A 42 -42.97 33.24 8.65
N LYS A 43 -44.08 33.53 9.34
CA LYS A 43 -44.68 32.59 10.28
C LYS A 43 -45.19 31.37 9.53
N ALA A 44 -44.95 30.19 10.10
CA ALA A 44 -45.52 28.97 9.61
C ALA A 44 -47.03 28.91 9.94
N LEU A 45 -47.82 28.24 9.10
CA LEU A 45 -49.29 28.16 9.27
C LEU A 45 -49.72 26.78 9.80
N PRO A 46 -50.25 26.66 11.03
CA PRO A 46 -50.83 25.40 11.52
C PRO A 46 -52.14 25.05 10.78
N PRO A 47 -52.59 23.77 10.81
CA PRO A 47 -51.96 22.61 11.45
C PRO A 47 -50.81 22.03 10.59
N PHE A 48 -49.78 21.53 11.26
CA PHE A 48 -48.69 20.77 10.61
C PHE A 48 -48.84 19.30 10.95
N GLU A 49 -48.53 18.44 9.99
CA GLU A 49 -48.31 17.03 10.29
C GLU A 49 -47.13 16.91 11.27
N PRO A 50 -47.24 16.13 12.36
CA PRO A 50 -46.22 16.05 13.41
C PRO A 50 -44.80 15.69 12.91
N TRP A 51 -44.69 15.03 11.77
CA TRP A 51 -43.43 14.60 11.14
C TRP A 51 -42.91 15.54 10.05
N LEU A 52 -43.53 16.70 9.84
CA LEU A 52 -43.06 17.71 8.89
C LEU A 52 -42.54 18.95 9.63
N MET A 53 -41.51 19.55 9.05
CA MET A 53 -41.04 20.86 9.50
C MET A 53 -42.09 21.93 9.20
N PRO A 54 -42.28 22.91 10.08
CA PRO A 54 -43.28 23.96 9.88
C PRO A 54 -42.93 24.80 8.66
N THR A 55 -43.89 25.04 7.75
CA THR A 55 -43.71 25.88 6.55
C THR A 55 -44.82 26.94 6.44
N CYS A 56 -44.52 28.07 5.79
CA CYS A 56 -45.53 29.06 5.42
C CYS A 56 -46.21 28.69 4.10
N LYS A 57 -47.30 29.39 3.74
CA LYS A 57 -48.04 29.15 2.49
C LYS A 57 -47.17 29.19 1.23
N VAL A 58 -46.14 30.03 1.21
CA VAL A 58 -45.24 30.23 0.05
C VAL A 58 -44.26 29.07 -0.11
N HIS A 59 -43.90 28.35 0.96
CA HIS A 59 -42.93 27.26 0.96
C HIS A 59 -43.57 25.91 1.31
N ARG A 60 -44.87 25.76 1.03
CA ARG A 60 -45.61 24.54 1.33
C ARG A 60 -45.09 23.32 0.55
N ASP A 61 -44.45 23.58 -0.58
CA ASP A 61 -43.79 22.63 -1.48
C ASP A 61 -42.39 22.20 -0.98
N GLN A 62 -41.75 22.98 -0.11
CA GLN A 62 -40.44 22.64 0.48
C GLN A 62 -40.60 21.76 1.73
N THR A 63 -41.29 20.63 1.58
CA THR A 63 -41.51 19.70 2.68
C THR A 63 -40.20 19.07 3.14
N LYS A 64 -39.98 19.12 4.44
CA LYS A 64 -38.85 18.48 5.12
C LYS A 64 -39.38 17.66 6.26
N TYR A 65 -38.81 16.49 6.46
CA TYR A 65 -39.16 15.68 7.63
C TYR A 65 -38.60 16.34 8.89
N SER A 66 -39.43 16.39 9.94
CA SER A 66 -39.01 16.87 11.26
C SER A 66 -38.57 15.70 12.14
N THR A 67 -37.64 15.97 13.04
CA THR A 67 -37.29 15.14 14.17
C THR A 67 -37.10 16.02 15.40
N LEU A 68 -36.98 15.43 16.59
CA LEU A 68 -36.78 16.18 17.83
C LEU A 68 -35.33 16.10 18.26
N CYS A 69 -34.76 17.25 18.62
CA CYS A 69 -33.40 17.35 19.12
C CYS A 69 -33.22 16.52 20.40
N ARG A 70 -32.25 15.60 20.37
CA ARG A 70 -31.94 14.65 21.46
C ARG A 70 -30.83 15.11 22.40
N ALA A 71 -30.24 16.29 22.20
CA ALA A 71 -29.25 16.84 23.11
C ALA A 71 -29.80 16.91 24.53
N VAL A 72 -29.03 16.47 25.52
CA VAL A 72 -29.42 16.61 26.93
C VAL A 72 -28.92 17.98 27.40
N LEU A 73 -29.86 18.83 27.81
CA LEU A 73 -29.55 20.17 28.32
C LEU A 73 -29.05 20.08 29.77
N GLU A 74 -28.53 21.19 30.30
CA GLU A 74 -28.05 21.27 31.69
C GLU A 74 -29.14 20.95 32.73
N CYS A 75 -30.42 21.14 32.38
CA CYS A 75 -31.55 20.72 33.23
C CYS A 75 -31.76 19.20 33.31
N GLY A 76 -30.99 18.39 32.58
CA GLY A 76 -31.11 16.93 32.52
C GLY A 76 -32.17 16.41 31.54
N PHE A 77 -32.94 17.28 30.89
CA PHE A 77 -33.96 16.91 29.91
C PHE A 77 -33.45 17.09 28.47
N ARG A 78 -34.06 16.36 27.52
CA ARG A 78 -33.74 16.47 26.09
C ARG A 78 -34.24 17.80 25.54
N CYS A 79 -33.45 18.46 24.69
CA CYS A 79 -33.78 19.74 24.07
C CYS A 79 -35.19 19.76 23.47
N GLY A 80 -35.54 18.72 22.70
CA GLY A 80 -36.90 18.52 22.18
C GLY A 80 -37.31 19.50 21.09
N ARG A 81 -36.42 20.38 20.62
CA ARG A 81 -36.72 21.29 19.51
C ARG A 81 -36.85 20.53 18.20
N SER A 82 -37.82 20.93 17.37
CA SER A 82 -37.99 20.36 16.04
C SER A 82 -36.83 20.78 15.14
N CYS A 83 -36.19 19.82 14.48
CA CYS A 83 -35.13 20.04 13.51
C CYS A 83 -35.32 19.16 12.27
N GLU A 84 -34.65 19.53 11.17
CA GLU A 84 -34.70 18.76 9.92
C GLU A 84 -34.08 17.37 10.14
N PHE A 85 -34.84 16.33 9.84
CA PHE A 85 -34.31 14.97 9.83
C PHE A 85 -33.38 14.82 8.63
N LYS A 86 -32.08 14.67 8.90
CA LYS A 86 -31.12 14.23 7.89
C LYS A 86 -30.68 12.82 8.23
N VAL A 87 -30.71 11.95 7.23
CA VAL A 87 -30.18 10.59 7.36
C VAL A 87 -28.70 10.71 7.73
N HIS A 88 -28.28 10.03 8.79
CA HIS A 88 -26.92 10.04 9.38
C HIS A 88 -26.53 11.25 10.24
N GLU A 89 -27.32 12.33 10.30
CA GLU A 89 -27.07 13.36 11.30
C GLU A 89 -27.69 12.94 12.63
N ASN A 90 -26.91 13.08 13.70
CA ASN A 90 -27.44 13.02 15.05
C ASN A 90 -28.63 13.97 15.11
N GLN A 91 -29.80 13.49 15.57
CA GLN A 91 -31.05 14.26 15.69
C GLN A 91 -30.81 15.43 16.65
N LEU A 92 -30.13 16.47 16.19
CA LEU A 92 -29.60 17.61 16.93
C LEU A 92 -30.03 18.85 16.16
N CYS A 93 -30.53 19.85 16.87
CA CYS A 93 -30.77 21.14 16.24
C CYS A 93 -29.42 21.86 16.03
N PRO A 94 -29.38 22.91 15.18
CA PRO A 94 -28.16 23.66 14.91
C PRO A 94 -27.43 24.18 16.15
N GLU A 95 -28.17 24.52 17.21
CA GLU A 95 -27.59 24.99 18.48
C GLU A 95 -26.87 23.89 19.27
N HIS A 96 -27.16 22.62 18.99
CA HIS A 96 -26.57 21.47 19.67
C HIS A 96 -25.76 20.58 18.75
N LEU A 97 -25.41 21.04 17.55
CA LEU A 97 -24.67 20.24 16.57
C LEU A 97 -23.32 19.75 17.13
N GLU A 98 -22.72 20.54 18.02
CA GLU A 98 -21.45 20.25 18.68
C GLU A 98 -21.59 19.45 19.99
N THR A 99 -22.83 19.20 20.46
CA THR A 99 -23.03 18.44 21.70
C THR A 99 -22.67 16.96 21.46
N PRO A 100 -21.69 16.40 22.19
CA PRO A 100 -21.29 15.01 21.99
C PRO A 100 -22.42 14.08 22.37
N MET A 101 -22.99 13.38 21.39
CA MET A 101 -23.97 12.33 21.64
C MET A 101 -23.29 11.04 22.07
N SER A 102 -23.92 10.33 23.01
CA SER A 102 -23.50 8.98 23.33
C SER A 102 -23.77 8.05 22.13
N CYS A 103 -22.74 7.45 21.57
CA CYS A 103 -22.91 6.36 20.61
C CYS A 103 -23.46 5.14 21.35
N TYR A 104 -24.75 4.83 21.18
CA TYR A 104 -25.39 3.69 21.86
C TYR A 104 -24.72 2.37 21.51
N PHE A 105 -24.16 2.26 20.31
CA PHE A 105 -23.36 1.10 19.92
C PHE A 105 -22.15 0.90 20.84
N LEU A 106 -21.46 1.98 21.24
CA LEU A 106 -20.34 1.90 22.20
C LEU A 106 -20.77 1.64 23.65
N LYS A 107 -22.07 1.69 23.96
CA LYS A 107 -22.61 1.25 25.26
C LYS A 107 -22.84 -0.27 25.33
N ILE A 108 -22.88 -0.94 24.19
CA ILE A 108 -22.97 -2.40 24.12
C ILE A 108 -21.64 -2.99 24.60
N PRO A 109 -21.59 -4.06 25.42
CA PRO A 109 -20.35 -4.74 25.77
C PRO A 109 -19.49 -5.10 24.55
N ILE A 110 -18.17 -5.02 24.69
CA ILE A 110 -17.24 -5.18 23.56
C ILE A 110 -17.39 -6.53 22.86
N GLU A 111 -17.72 -7.59 23.59
CA GLU A 111 -17.91 -8.94 23.08
C GLU A 111 -19.09 -9.00 22.10
N LEU A 112 -20.18 -8.30 22.41
CA LEU A 112 -21.34 -8.20 21.53
C LEU A 112 -21.03 -7.30 20.32
N ARG A 113 -20.23 -6.25 20.50
CA ARG A 113 -19.74 -5.45 19.36
C ARG A 113 -18.89 -6.29 18.42
N PHE A 114 -18.02 -7.15 18.95
CA PHE A 114 -17.18 -8.08 18.16
C PHE A 114 -18.03 -9.06 17.37
N ARG A 115 -19.10 -9.61 17.96
CA ARG A 115 -20.07 -10.41 17.21
C ARG A 115 -20.74 -9.60 16.09
N ILE A 116 -21.14 -8.35 16.36
CA ILE A 116 -21.72 -7.47 15.33
C ILE A 116 -20.70 -7.20 14.21
N TYR A 117 -19.44 -6.94 14.52
CA TYR A 117 -18.39 -6.78 13.52
C TYR A 117 -18.22 -8.05 12.67
N GLY A 118 -18.30 -9.24 13.27
CA GLY A 118 -18.29 -10.51 12.51
C GLY A 118 -19.42 -10.64 11.49
N TYR A 119 -20.59 -10.04 11.75
CA TYR A 119 -21.68 -10.00 10.77
C TYR A 119 -21.50 -8.93 9.68
N LEU A 120 -20.68 -7.91 9.92
CA LEU A 120 -20.48 -6.76 9.02
C LEU A 120 -19.21 -6.88 8.17
N LEU A 121 -18.17 -7.52 8.69
CA LEU A 121 -16.86 -7.63 8.07
C LEU A 121 -16.74 -8.96 7.29
N PRO A 122 -15.70 -9.11 6.43
CA PRO A 122 -15.39 -10.39 5.81
C PRO A 122 -15.16 -11.48 6.86
N ASP A 123 -15.62 -12.69 6.56
CA ASP A 123 -15.30 -13.93 7.28
C ASP A 123 -14.69 -15.01 6.35
N MET A 124 -14.51 -14.69 5.07
CA MET A 124 -13.86 -15.53 4.06
C MET A 124 -12.45 -14.99 3.74
N ILE A 125 -11.68 -15.78 2.99
CA ILE A 125 -10.36 -15.39 2.48
C ILE A 125 -10.51 -14.12 1.62
N ILE A 126 -9.73 -13.09 1.94
CA ILE A 126 -9.71 -11.83 1.21
C ILE A 126 -8.74 -11.97 0.03
N PRO A 127 -9.22 -11.91 -1.23
CA PRO A 127 -8.38 -12.16 -2.39
C PRO A 127 -7.36 -11.04 -2.63
N ALA A 128 -6.27 -11.37 -3.32
CA ALA A 128 -5.21 -10.42 -3.65
C ALA A 128 -5.68 -9.31 -4.59
N GLN A 129 -6.69 -9.58 -5.41
CA GLN A 129 -7.29 -8.63 -6.33
C GLN A 129 -8.79 -8.51 -6.05
N LEU A 130 -9.22 -7.32 -5.62
CA LEU A 130 -10.64 -7.01 -5.43
C LEU A 130 -11.19 -6.47 -6.75
N GLY A 131 -12.12 -7.19 -7.38
CA GLY A 131 -12.94 -6.67 -8.49
C GLY A 131 -12.32 -6.65 -9.89
N ARG A 132 -11.24 -7.39 -10.17
CA ARG A 132 -10.60 -7.46 -11.51
C ARG A 132 -10.64 -8.80 -12.23
N GLY A 133 -11.26 -9.83 -11.65
CA GLY A 133 -11.51 -11.04 -12.40
C GLY A 133 -12.35 -10.71 -13.64
N PRO A 134 -12.11 -11.33 -14.82
CA PRO A 134 -13.09 -11.30 -15.89
C PRO A 134 -14.43 -11.64 -15.26
N PRO A 135 -15.54 -10.97 -15.64
CA PRO A 135 -16.85 -11.32 -15.12
C PRO A 135 -16.94 -12.83 -15.27
N SER A 136 -16.95 -13.52 -14.13
CA SER A 136 -17.18 -14.96 -14.14
C SER A 136 -18.39 -15.15 -15.05
N PRO A 137 -18.45 -16.17 -15.91
CA PRO A 137 -19.66 -16.45 -16.68
C PRO A 137 -20.90 -16.57 -15.77
N PHE A 138 -20.70 -16.68 -14.45
CA PHE A 138 -21.72 -16.62 -13.40
C PHE A 138 -21.88 -15.27 -12.67
N GLY A 139 -21.26 -14.18 -13.10
CA GLY A 139 -21.58 -12.78 -12.74
C GLY A 139 -21.51 -12.37 -11.26
N MET A 140 -21.17 -13.27 -10.34
CA MET A 140 -21.19 -12.97 -8.92
C MET A 140 -19.86 -12.38 -8.47
N ASN A 141 -19.90 -11.12 -8.02
CA ASN A 141 -18.96 -10.63 -7.03
C ASN A 141 -18.88 -11.71 -5.94
N ARG A 142 -17.76 -12.42 -5.82
CA ARG A 142 -17.59 -13.39 -4.73
C ARG A 142 -17.83 -12.63 -3.45
N SER A 143 -18.92 -12.96 -2.75
CA SER A 143 -19.13 -12.40 -1.43
C SER A 143 -17.91 -12.78 -0.59
N LEU A 144 -17.35 -11.78 0.10
CA LEU A 144 -16.31 -12.02 1.10
C LEU A 144 -16.92 -12.51 2.42
N LYS A 145 -18.21 -12.82 2.40
CA LYS A 145 -18.93 -13.47 3.48
C LYS A 145 -19.41 -14.87 3.08
N SER A 146 -19.34 -15.78 4.04
CA SER A 146 -19.78 -17.17 3.92
C SER A 146 -21.31 -17.28 3.68
N ASP A 147 -22.08 -16.33 4.21
CA ASP A 147 -23.53 -16.23 4.05
C ASP A 147 -23.98 -15.58 2.72
N GLY A 148 -23.04 -15.09 1.90
CA GLY A 148 -23.34 -14.41 0.65
C GLY A 148 -23.75 -12.95 0.79
N GLU A 149 -23.94 -12.43 2.02
CA GLU A 149 -24.33 -11.04 2.27
C GLU A 149 -23.20 -10.05 1.93
N PRO A 150 -23.50 -8.78 1.61
CA PRO A 150 -22.48 -7.80 1.33
C PRO A 150 -21.69 -7.42 2.60
N VAL A 151 -20.40 -7.16 2.43
CA VAL A 151 -19.55 -6.61 3.49
C VAL A 151 -19.84 -5.12 3.69
N CYS A 152 -19.91 -4.69 4.94
CA CYS A 152 -20.11 -3.31 5.34
C CYS A 152 -18.82 -2.69 5.92
N THR A 153 -17.81 -2.46 5.08
CA THR A 153 -16.53 -1.85 5.52
C THR A 153 -16.67 -0.37 5.89
N SER A 154 -17.82 0.27 5.62
CA SER A 154 -18.10 1.64 6.05
C SER A 154 -18.12 1.79 7.57
N ILE A 155 -18.33 0.71 8.32
CA ILE A 155 -18.26 0.70 9.79
C ILE A 155 -16.90 1.17 10.32
N LEU A 156 -15.81 0.91 9.56
CA LEU A 156 -14.46 1.33 9.92
C LEU A 156 -14.32 2.86 9.97
N ARG A 157 -15.26 3.61 9.36
CA ARG A 157 -15.21 5.08 9.25
C ARG A 157 -16.04 5.81 10.31
N VAL A 158 -16.75 5.09 11.18
CA VAL A 158 -17.75 5.71 12.08
C VAL A 158 -17.10 6.46 13.24
N ASN A 159 -16.11 5.86 13.91
CA ASN A 159 -15.40 6.45 15.05
C ASN A 159 -14.07 5.72 15.29
N HIS A 160 -13.09 6.37 15.92
CA HIS A 160 -11.79 5.77 16.27
C HIS A 160 -11.89 4.48 17.08
N GLN A 161 -12.73 4.45 18.12
CA GLN A 161 -12.89 3.23 18.92
C GLN A 161 -13.47 2.09 18.07
N ILE A 162 -14.48 2.38 17.26
CA ILE A 162 -15.07 1.41 16.34
C ILE A 162 -14.04 0.94 15.33
N HIS A 163 -13.26 1.86 14.75
CA HIS A 163 -12.19 1.57 13.82
C HIS A 163 -11.15 0.64 14.45
N ASP A 164 -10.63 0.94 15.64
CA ASP A 164 -9.58 0.15 16.27
C ASP A 164 -10.09 -1.26 16.64
N GLU A 165 -11.31 -1.36 17.16
CA GLU A 165 -11.96 -2.64 17.44
C GLU A 165 -12.21 -3.45 16.17
N SER A 166 -12.81 -2.85 15.14
CA SER A 166 -13.16 -3.56 13.89
C SER A 166 -11.94 -3.91 13.04
N THR A 167 -10.90 -3.08 13.03
CA THR A 167 -9.65 -3.39 12.32
C THR A 167 -8.90 -4.56 12.94
N SER A 168 -8.94 -4.72 14.27
CA SER A 168 -8.38 -5.93 14.90
C SER A 168 -9.05 -7.21 14.44
N ILE A 169 -10.36 -7.19 14.16
CA ILE A 169 -11.09 -8.35 13.63
C ILE A 169 -10.78 -8.52 12.14
N LEU A 170 -10.87 -7.44 11.36
CA LEU A 170 -10.64 -7.47 9.93
C LEU A 170 -9.25 -8.03 9.59
N TYR A 171 -8.20 -7.50 10.22
CA TYR A 171 -6.83 -7.89 9.92
C TYR A 171 -6.36 -9.09 10.75
N GLY A 172 -6.78 -9.20 12.02
CA GLY A 172 -6.30 -10.24 12.93
C GLY A 172 -6.94 -11.62 12.74
N SER A 173 -8.18 -11.68 12.25
CA SER A 173 -8.92 -12.94 12.13
C SER A 173 -9.02 -13.48 10.70
N ASN A 174 -8.94 -12.61 9.69
CA ASN A 174 -9.08 -13.04 8.29
C ASN A 174 -7.77 -13.51 7.67
N THR A 175 -7.90 -14.39 6.69
CA THR A 175 -6.80 -14.79 5.81
C THR A 175 -6.73 -13.87 4.62
N PHE A 176 -5.54 -13.33 4.34
CA PHE A 176 -5.30 -12.48 3.19
C PHE A 176 -4.49 -13.20 2.12
N THR A 177 -4.95 -13.11 0.88
CA THR A 177 -4.22 -13.67 -0.25
C THR A 177 -3.13 -12.70 -0.73
N ILE A 178 -1.94 -13.23 -0.95
CA ILE A 178 -0.83 -12.59 -1.65
C ILE A 178 -0.63 -13.37 -2.94
N ASN A 179 -0.84 -12.70 -4.07
CA ASN A 179 -0.71 -13.31 -5.39
C ASN A 179 0.66 -12.97 -5.96
N LEU A 180 1.44 -13.99 -6.29
CA LEU A 180 2.69 -13.87 -7.02
C LEU A 180 2.45 -14.29 -8.46
N ASN A 181 2.74 -13.40 -9.40
CA ASN A 181 2.61 -13.63 -10.84
C ASN A 181 3.81 -13.02 -11.58
N THR A 182 3.75 -12.97 -12.92
CA THR A 182 4.82 -12.45 -13.78
C THR A 182 5.16 -10.98 -13.54
N TYR A 183 4.27 -10.22 -12.91
CA TYR A 183 4.48 -8.81 -12.55
C TYR A 183 4.97 -8.63 -11.11
N GLY A 184 5.11 -9.72 -10.35
CA GLY A 184 5.57 -9.72 -8.97
C GLY A 184 4.46 -9.98 -7.95
N LEU A 185 4.61 -9.40 -6.75
CA LEU A 185 3.72 -9.61 -5.61
C LEU A 185 2.59 -8.59 -5.57
N VAL A 186 1.35 -9.08 -5.55
CA VAL A 186 0.14 -8.28 -5.47
C VAL A 186 -0.65 -8.67 -4.22
N MET A 187 -1.10 -7.65 -3.48
CA MET A 187 -2.01 -7.80 -2.34
C MET A 187 -2.95 -6.61 -2.32
N LEU A 188 -4.26 -6.86 -2.19
CA LEU A 188 -5.33 -5.86 -2.23
C LEU A 188 -5.25 -4.87 -3.42
N GLY A 189 -4.87 -5.37 -4.61
CA GLY A 189 -5.22 -4.73 -5.88
C GLY A 189 -4.49 -3.45 -6.32
N LYS A 190 -3.26 -3.15 -5.85
CA LYS A 190 -2.45 -2.08 -6.48
C LYS A 190 -1.76 -2.58 -7.75
N GLU A 191 -2.51 -2.78 -8.82
CA GLU A 191 -1.99 -2.38 -10.12
C GLU A 191 -2.26 -0.89 -10.28
N GLN A 192 -1.31 -0.13 -10.83
CA GLN A 192 -1.36 1.32 -11.04
C GLN A 192 -2.40 1.72 -12.09
N ASN A 193 -3.65 1.28 -11.92
CA ASN A 193 -4.74 1.64 -12.81
C ASN A 193 -5.82 2.37 -11.96
N PRO A 194 -6.02 3.68 -12.20
CA PRO A 194 -6.68 4.62 -11.29
C PRO A 194 -8.19 4.41 -11.06
N GLU A 195 -8.81 3.35 -11.58
CA GLU A 195 -10.28 3.24 -11.63
C GLU A 195 -10.93 2.42 -10.50
N ASN A 196 -10.18 1.82 -9.56
CA ASN A 196 -10.77 1.08 -8.42
C ASN A 196 -10.53 1.79 -7.07
N LEU A 197 -11.40 2.77 -6.81
CA LEU A 197 -11.24 3.83 -5.80
C LEU A 197 -11.65 3.46 -4.37
N ALA A 198 -12.53 2.49 -4.08
CA ALA A 198 -13.15 2.42 -2.75
C ALA A 198 -12.18 2.14 -1.55
N LEU A 199 -11.20 1.24 -1.71
CA LEU A 199 -10.19 0.94 -0.68
C LEU A 199 -8.98 1.88 -0.74
N GLN A 200 -8.62 2.39 -1.93
CA GLN A 200 -7.59 3.42 -2.05
C GLN A 200 -8.07 4.77 -1.49
N ASP A 201 -9.32 5.15 -1.79
CA ASP A 201 -10.02 6.27 -1.16
C ASP A 201 -10.11 6.08 0.34
N TYR A 202 -10.30 4.84 0.83
CA TYR A 202 -10.25 4.59 2.27
C TYR A 202 -8.87 4.90 2.86
N GLN A 203 -7.80 4.39 2.26
CA GLN A 203 -6.44 4.67 2.72
C GLN A 203 -6.10 6.17 2.62
N ALA A 204 -6.49 6.83 1.53
CA ALA A 204 -6.29 8.26 1.32
C ALA A 204 -7.14 9.10 2.31
N GLN A 205 -8.40 8.73 2.55
CA GLN A 205 -9.28 9.40 3.50
C GLN A 205 -8.80 9.20 4.95
N LEU A 206 -8.32 8.01 5.30
CA LEU A 206 -7.69 7.75 6.60
C LEU A 206 -6.46 8.64 6.80
N MET A 207 -5.59 8.72 5.79
CA MET A 207 -4.40 9.57 5.84
C MET A 207 -4.78 11.05 6.01
N LEU A 208 -5.78 11.54 5.27
CA LEU A 208 -6.30 12.91 5.41
C LEU A 208 -6.92 13.15 6.78
N PHE A 209 -7.68 12.18 7.30
CA PHE A 209 -8.31 12.29 8.62
C PHE A 209 -7.27 12.30 9.75
N GLU A 210 -6.23 11.48 9.64
CA GLU A 210 -5.12 11.48 10.58
C GLU A 210 -4.35 12.80 10.56
N GLN A 211 -4.07 13.36 9.37
CA GLN A 211 -3.48 14.70 9.25
C GLN A 211 -4.36 15.79 9.89
N GLN A 212 -5.68 15.75 9.68
CA GLN A 212 -6.60 16.70 10.31
C GLN A 212 -6.59 16.58 11.84
N ASN A 213 -6.52 15.36 12.38
CA ASN A 213 -6.45 15.12 13.81
C ASN A 213 -5.12 15.58 14.42
N ILE A 214 -3.99 15.32 13.76
CA ILE A 214 -2.69 15.87 14.14
C ILE A 214 -2.78 17.40 14.18
N ARG A 215 -3.39 18.01 13.16
CA ARG A 215 -3.59 19.47 13.12
C ARG A 215 -4.46 19.97 14.27
N ARG A 216 -5.57 19.29 14.61
CA ARG A 216 -6.41 19.65 15.77
C ARG A 216 -5.65 19.54 17.09
N ARG A 217 -4.86 18.48 17.28
CA ARG A 217 -4.02 18.33 18.50
C ARG A 217 -2.98 19.43 18.60
N LEU A 218 -2.31 19.77 17.49
CA LEU A 218 -1.37 20.88 17.46
C LEU A 218 -2.05 22.21 17.77
N MET A 219 -3.28 22.43 17.25
CA MET A 219 -4.07 23.61 17.62
C MET A 219 -4.46 23.63 19.09
N GLN A 220 -4.81 22.49 19.70
CA GLN A 220 -5.13 22.41 21.13
C GLN A 220 -3.90 22.62 22.02
N MET A 221 -2.74 22.08 21.64
CA MET A 221 -1.48 22.30 22.38
C MET A 221 -1.01 23.76 22.27
N ASN A 222 -1.32 24.43 21.15
CA ASN A 222 -1.03 25.85 20.96
C ASN A 222 -2.13 26.78 21.46
N ASN A 223 -3.23 26.25 22.01
CA ASN A 223 -4.29 27.06 22.61
C ASN A 223 -4.18 26.93 24.13
N PRO A 224 -3.35 27.75 24.81
CA PRO A 224 -3.24 27.69 26.25
C PRO A 224 -4.61 27.93 26.87
N VAL A 225 -4.96 27.10 27.85
CA VAL A 225 -6.16 27.28 28.69
C VAL A 225 -6.19 28.73 29.17
N VAL A 226 -7.16 29.49 28.66
CA VAL A 226 -7.39 30.88 29.06
C VAL A 226 -7.96 30.85 30.46
N LEU A 227 -7.08 30.82 31.46
CA LEU A 227 -7.41 31.40 32.76
C LEU A 227 -7.68 32.89 32.52
N PRO A 228 -8.69 33.50 33.18
CA PRO A 228 -9.01 34.90 33.01
C PRO A 228 -7.76 35.74 33.33
N GLN A 229 -7.07 36.18 32.29
CA GLN A 229 -5.89 37.00 32.45
C GLN A 229 -6.32 38.41 32.84
N PRO A 230 -5.62 39.05 33.79
CA PRO A 230 -5.81 40.47 34.06
C PRO A 230 -5.62 41.24 32.75
N ALA A 231 -6.46 42.26 32.54
CA ALA A 231 -6.54 43.04 31.31
C ALA A 231 -5.14 43.33 30.73
N MET A 232 -4.83 42.70 29.58
CA MET A 232 -3.59 42.95 28.84
C MET A 232 -3.48 44.45 28.57
N SER A 233 -2.34 45.03 28.89
CA SER A 233 -2.07 46.43 28.57
C SER A 233 -2.13 46.64 27.05
N PRO A 234 -2.60 47.80 26.56
CA PRO A 234 -2.66 48.09 25.12
C PRO A 234 -1.33 47.88 24.40
N GLN A 235 -0.19 48.07 25.09
CA GLN A 235 1.15 47.79 24.55
C GLN A 235 1.39 46.30 24.29
N GLN A 236 0.97 45.41 25.21
CA GLN A 236 1.12 43.96 25.01
C GLN A 236 0.22 43.43 23.89
N ALA A 237 -1.00 43.98 23.76
CA ALA A 237 -1.90 43.64 22.66
C ALA A 237 -1.30 44.04 21.29
N MET A 238 -0.70 45.23 21.21
CA MET A 238 -0.02 45.69 20.00
C MET A 238 1.20 44.82 19.65
N GLN A 239 1.98 44.42 20.65
CA GLN A 239 3.17 43.57 20.44
C GLN A 239 2.78 42.17 19.94
N LEU A 240 1.70 41.58 20.49
CA LEU A 240 1.17 40.29 20.03
C LEU A 240 0.62 40.39 18.60
N ALA A 241 -0.11 41.46 18.27
CA ALA A 241 -0.61 41.70 16.92
C ALA A 241 0.55 41.85 15.91
N GLN A 242 1.63 42.53 16.30
CA GLN A 242 2.81 42.69 15.46
C GLN A 242 3.54 41.36 15.23
N GLN A 243 3.61 40.51 16.26
CA GLN A 243 4.19 39.17 16.16
C GLN A 243 3.34 38.24 15.27
N GLN A 244 2.01 38.31 15.37
CA GLN A 244 1.11 37.55 14.48
C GLN A 244 1.22 38.01 13.02
N ALA A 245 1.31 39.32 12.78
CA ALA A 245 1.52 39.86 11.44
C ALA A 245 2.83 39.36 10.83
N GLN A 246 3.91 39.33 11.62
CA GLN A 246 5.21 38.83 11.17
C GLN A 246 5.18 37.33 10.84
N GLN A 247 4.47 36.52 11.64
CA GLN A 247 4.27 35.09 11.36
C GLN A 247 3.47 34.86 10.07
N GLN A 248 2.42 35.65 9.82
CA GLN A 248 1.66 35.58 8.57
C GLN A 248 2.51 35.95 7.35
N GLN A 249 3.38 36.96 7.49
CA GLN A 249 4.27 37.39 6.41
C GLN A 249 5.30 36.31 6.05
N THR A 250 5.88 35.65 7.06
CA THR A 250 6.80 34.51 6.86
C THR A 250 6.10 33.32 6.20
N ALA A 251 4.85 33.03 6.59
CA ALA A 251 4.07 31.96 5.97
C ALA A 251 3.78 32.24 4.48
N GLN A 252 3.49 33.50 4.13
CA GLN A 252 3.30 33.91 2.73
C GLN A 252 4.60 33.80 1.91
N GLN A 253 5.74 34.22 2.46
CA GLN A 253 7.05 34.05 1.78
C GLN A 253 7.39 32.59 1.52
N ASN A 254 7.17 31.72 2.51
CA ASN A 254 7.42 30.28 2.35
C ASN A 254 6.51 29.65 1.29
N MET A 255 5.26 30.09 1.19
CA MET A 255 4.33 29.65 0.15
C MET A 255 4.78 30.10 -1.25
N GLN A 256 5.24 31.35 -1.40
CA GLN A 256 5.80 31.85 -2.66
C GLN A 256 7.07 31.08 -3.06
N LEU A 257 7.98 30.82 -2.11
CA LEU A 257 9.18 30.04 -2.38
C LEU A 257 8.85 28.60 -2.84
N ALA A 258 7.83 27.98 -2.25
CA ALA A 258 7.37 26.66 -2.67
C ALA A 258 6.79 26.67 -4.10
N GLN A 259 6.04 27.70 -4.47
CA GLN A 259 5.53 27.88 -5.83
C GLN A 259 6.67 28.07 -6.85
N VAL A 260 7.67 28.88 -6.53
CA VAL A 260 8.87 29.07 -7.38
C VAL A 260 9.62 27.75 -7.55
N ARG A 261 9.84 26.99 -6.47
CA ARG A 261 10.49 25.66 -6.55
C ARG A 261 9.73 24.69 -7.44
N ALA A 262 8.40 24.64 -7.33
CA ALA A 262 7.55 23.80 -8.17
C ALA A 262 7.60 24.22 -9.65
N GLN A 263 7.71 25.52 -9.93
CA GLN A 263 7.83 26.04 -11.29
C GLN A 263 9.20 25.77 -11.90
N VAL A 264 10.29 25.90 -11.12
CA VAL A 264 11.65 25.53 -11.56
C VAL A 264 11.72 24.03 -11.84
N ALA A 265 11.13 23.18 -11.00
CA ALA A 265 11.07 21.75 -11.24
C ALA A 265 10.33 21.41 -12.56
N ARG A 266 9.20 22.09 -12.83
CA ARG A 266 8.47 21.97 -14.11
C ARG A 266 9.31 22.42 -15.30
N ASN A 267 10.00 23.55 -15.20
CA ASN A 267 10.82 24.07 -16.30
C ASN A 267 12.04 23.18 -16.56
N ASN A 268 12.67 22.63 -15.52
CA ASN A 268 13.79 21.70 -15.67
C ASN A 268 13.35 20.37 -16.32
N MET A 269 12.16 19.86 -15.98
CA MET A 269 11.61 18.70 -16.69
C MET A 269 11.27 19.00 -18.17
N ALA A 270 10.86 20.22 -18.48
CA ALA A 270 10.61 20.63 -19.87
C ALA A 270 11.90 20.86 -20.68
N GLN A 271 12.97 21.37 -20.05
CA GLN A 271 14.26 21.59 -20.71
C GLN A 271 15.03 20.29 -21.00
N LEU A 272 14.85 19.24 -20.17
CA LEU A 272 15.40 17.91 -20.46
C LEU A 272 14.77 17.24 -21.71
N ALA A 273 13.69 17.80 -22.26
CA ALA A 273 13.08 17.33 -23.51
C ALA A 273 13.60 18.04 -24.78
N PHE A 274 14.35 19.13 -24.65
CA PHE A 274 14.84 19.94 -25.78
C PHE A 274 16.17 20.60 -25.40
N THR A 275 17.30 19.95 -25.68
CA THR A 275 18.54 20.57 -26.22
C THR A 275 19.70 19.57 -26.18
N SER A 276 20.32 19.36 -27.34
CA SER A 276 21.66 18.81 -27.51
C SER A 276 22.58 19.90 -28.09
N PHE A 277 23.87 19.83 -27.71
CA PHE A 277 25.06 20.61 -28.13
C PHE A 277 25.39 21.92 -27.37
N PRO A 278 26.67 22.38 -27.37
CA PRO A 278 27.85 21.75 -26.76
C PRO A 278 28.57 22.70 -25.76
N VAL A 279 29.39 22.15 -24.86
CA VAL A 279 30.17 22.90 -23.86
C VAL A 279 31.67 22.90 -24.19
N GLN A 280 32.30 24.08 -24.16
CA GLN A 280 33.74 24.31 -24.25
C GLN A 280 34.49 23.80 -23.00
N PRO A 281 35.69 23.19 -23.13
CA PRO A 281 36.51 22.85 -21.98
C PRO A 281 37.49 23.98 -21.63
N GLN A 282 37.47 24.44 -20.36
CA GLN A 282 38.61 25.14 -19.77
C GLN A 282 39.53 24.14 -19.08
N VAL A 283 40.77 24.12 -19.55
CA VAL A 283 41.90 23.37 -19.01
C VAL A 283 42.42 24.09 -17.75
N ARG A 284 42.49 23.38 -16.62
CA ARG A 284 43.45 23.67 -15.54
C ARG A 284 44.10 22.38 -15.07
N GLN A 285 45.39 22.26 -15.37
CA GLN A 285 46.28 21.26 -14.83
C GLN A 285 46.76 21.67 -13.43
N GLY A 286 46.85 20.70 -12.52
CA GLY A 286 47.56 20.81 -11.26
C GLY A 286 47.68 19.42 -10.62
N PRO A 287 48.89 18.97 -10.21
CA PRO A 287 49.08 17.65 -9.62
C PRO A 287 48.62 17.63 -8.17
N VAL A 288 47.80 16.64 -7.80
CA VAL A 288 47.39 16.39 -6.41
C VAL A 288 48.24 15.24 -5.87
N PRO A 289 48.99 15.44 -4.76
CA PRO A 289 49.71 14.34 -4.12
C PRO A 289 48.75 13.45 -3.33
N VAL A 290 48.95 12.14 -3.44
CA VAL A 290 48.27 11.12 -2.65
C VAL A 290 48.84 11.14 -1.23
N THR A 291 48.05 11.59 -0.26
CA THR A 291 48.33 11.38 1.17
C THR A 291 47.21 10.59 1.83
N ASN A 292 47.54 9.36 2.20
CA ASN A 292 46.80 8.50 3.12
C ASN A 292 46.78 9.15 4.52
N TYR A 293 45.63 9.63 4.98
CA TYR A 293 45.31 9.72 6.41
C TYR A 293 43.78 9.71 6.60
N TYR A 294 43.22 8.53 6.91
CA TYR A 294 41.96 8.44 7.64
C TYR A 294 42.31 8.13 9.10
N GLN A 295 42.35 9.18 9.93
CA GLN A 295 42.16 9.04 11.37
C GLN A 295 40.70 9.41 11.67
N PRO A 296 39.92 8.54 12.34
CA PRO A 296 38.57 8.89 12.74
C PRO A 296 38.60 9.90 13.89
N SER A 297 37.86 10.99 13.75
CA SER A 297 37.63 11.98 14.79
C SER A 297 36.96 11.36 16.01
N PRO A 298 37.53 11.47 17.23
CA PRO A 298 36.85 11.06 18.45
C PRO A 298 35.87 12.17 18.87
N GLY A 299 34.56 11.92 18.83
CA GLY A 299 33.63 12.87 19.46
C GLY A 299 32.16 12.86 19.04
N LEU A 300 31.76 12.12 18.00
CA LEU A 300 30.34 11.93 17.70
C LEU A 300 29.91 10.58 18.26
N GLY A 301 29.06 10.62 19.29
CA GLY A 301 28.45 9.42 19.87
C GLY A 301 27.78 8.56 18.79
N PRO A 302 27.54 7.26 19.08
CA PRO A 302 27.03 6.33 18.08
C PRO A 302 25.68 6.83 17.57
N TYR A 303 25.68 7.45 16.40
CA TYR A 303 24.49 7.49 15.57
C TYR A 303 24.06 6.03 15.42
N PRO A 304 22.79 5.68 15.67
CA PRO A 304 22.32 4.35 15.36
C PRO A 304 22.64 4.14 13.89
N GLN A 305 23.62 3.26 13.62
CA GLN A 305 23.97 2.90 12.26
C GLN A 305 22.66 2.44 11.65
N ALA A 306 22.12 3.25 10.73
CA ALA A 306 21.00 2.83 9.92
C ALA A 306 21.50 1.56 9.26
N GLN A 307 21.03 0.40 9.75
CA GLN A 307 21.38 -0.88 9.18
C GLN A 307 21.02 -0.74 7.70
N LEU A 308 22.06 -0.65 6.86
CA LEU A 308 21.92 -0.57 5.43
C LEU A 308 21.37 -1.93 5.03
N TYR A 309 20.06 -2.09 5.09
CA TYR A 309 19.40 -3.26 4.53
C TYR A 309 19.66 -3.18 3.02
N PHE A 310 20.59 -4.01 2.55
CA PHE A 310 21.03 -3.99 1.15
C PHE A 310 20.01 -4.63 0.19
N GLU A 311 18.97 -5.25 0.73
CA GLU A 311 18.02 -6.03 -0.04
C GLU A 311 16.67 -5.31 -0.20
N PRO A 312 16.03 -5.44 -1.36
CA PRO A 312 14.68 -4.92 -1.56
C PRO A 312 13.69 -5.63 -0.64
N ILE A 313 12.94 -4.88 0.15
CA ILE A 313 11.81 -5.40 0.95
C ILE A 313 10.53 -5.19 0.13
N TRP A 314 9.67 -6.21 0.04
CA TRP A 314 8.37 -6.00 -0.58
C TRP A 314 7.52 -5.05 0.27
N THR A 315 7.02 -3.98 -0.35
CA THR A 315 6.12 -3.02 0.30
C THR A 315 4.67 -3.35 -0.06
N PRO A 316 3.85 -3.84 0.89
CA PRO A 316 2.46 -4.17 0.61
C PRO A 316 1.65 -2.92 0.27
N SER A 317 0.53 -3.12 -0.43
CA SER A 317 -0.42 -2.04 -0.73
C SER A 317 -1.09 -1.45 0.51
N VAL A 318 -1.03 -2.16 1.63
CA VAL A 318 -1.63 -1.80 2.90
C VAL A 318 -0.61 -1.07 3.77
N ASP A 319 -1.09 -0.08 4.52
CA ASP A 319 -0.26 0.60 5.52
C ASP A 319 0.39 -0.41 6.49
N GLU A 320 1.62 -0.09 6.90
CA GLU A 320 2.43 -0.87 7.82
C GLU A 320 1.67 -1.31 9.07
N LYS A 321 0.89 -0.39 9.66
CA LYS A 321 0.13 -0.63 10.89
C LYS A 321 -0.84 -1.79 10.73
N TYR A 322 -1.58 -1.81 9.61
CA TYR A 322 -2.59 -2.85 9.38
C TYR A 322 -1.96 -4.14 8.87
N PHE A 323 -0.90 -4.07 8.05
CA PHE A 323 -0.19 -5.26 7.59
C PHE A 323 0.36 -6.08 8.76
N ARG A 324 0.90 -5.42 9.79
CA ARG A 324 1.33 -6.08 11.03
C ARG A 324 0.19 -6.77 11.78
N GLY A 325 -1.04 -6.28 11.61
CA GLY A 325 -2.24 -6.90 12.19
C GLY A 325 -2.65 -8.19 11.49
N ILE A 326 -2.09 -8.52 10.31
CA ILE A 326 -2.42 -9.73 9.56
C ILE A 326 -1.62 -10.91 10.08
N HIS A 327 -2.31 -12.00 10.39
CA HIS A 327 -1.70 -13.20 10.97
C HIS A 327 -1.90 -14.46 10.11
N SER A 328 -2.79 -14.41 9.13
CA SER A 328 -3.10 -15.54 8.26
C SER A 328 -2.92 -15.12 6.81
N PHE A 329 -2.11 -15.87 6.08
CA PHE A 329 -1.76 -15.58 4.68
C PHE A 329 -2.04 -16.79 3.80
N LEU A 330 -2.59 -16.54 2.61
CA LEU A 330 -2.63 -17.47 1.51
C LEU A 330 -1.70 -16.95 0.41
N VAL A 331 -0.60 -17.65 0.11
CA VAL A 331 0.33 -17.29 -0.97
C VAL A 331 -0.04 -18.09 -2.21
N GLU A 332 -0.56 -17.40 -3.23
CA GLU A 332 -0.88 -17.98 -4.53
C GLU A 332 0.24 -17.69 -5.51
N ILE A 333 0.97 -18.71 -5.95
CA ILE A 333 2.06 -18.61 -6.92
C ILE A 333 1.53 -19.04 -8.28
N ASN A 334 1.37 -18.10 -9.22
CA ASN A 334 0.78 -18.35 -10.53
C ASN A 334 1.84 -18.23 -11.61
N LEU A 335 2.41 -19.36 -12.00
CA LEU A 335 3.36 -19.45 -13.08
C LEU A 335 2.62 -19.42 -14.41
N VAL A 336 2.63 -18.27 -15.05
CA VAL A 336 2.18 -18.12 -16.43
C VAL A 336 3.41 -18.17 -17.33
N PRO A 337 3.48 -19.08 -18.32
CA PRO A 337 4.55 -19.11 -19.28
C PRO A 337 4.68 -17.72 -19.87
N SER A 338 5.88 -17.15 -19.81
CA SER A 338 6.18 -15.88 -20.47
C SER A 338 5.81 -16.03 -21.95
N MET A 339 4.60 -15.60 -22.31
CA MET A 339 4.26 -15.26 -23.67
C MET A 339 5.07 -14.01 -23.93
N GLN A 340 6.33 -14.16 -24.33
CA GLN A 340 7.07 -13.05 -24.90
C GLN A 340 6.32 -12.68 -26.19
N TRP A 341 5.35 -11.80 -26.04
CA TRP A 341 4.82 -10.95 -27.10
C TRP A 341 5.97 -10.05 -27.54
N ASN A 342 6.97 -10.63 -28.19
CA ASN A 342 7.80 -9.86 -29.09
C ASN A 342 6.84 -9.38 -30.16
N ASN A 343 6.41 -8.12 -30.04
CA ASN A 343 5.62 -7.37 -31.03
C ASN A 343 6.35 -7.22 -32.38
N GLY A 344 7.38 -8.02 -32.65
CA GLY A 344 7.85 -8.22 -34.00
C GLY A 344 6.73 -8.91 -34.79
N PRO A 345 6.50 -8.51 -36.05
CA PRO A 345 5.61 -9.25 -36.92
C PRO A 345 6.05 -10.71 -36.92
N MET A 346 5.18 -11.60 -36.43
CA MET A 346 5.34 -13.04 -36.58
C MET A 346 5.74 -13.28 -38.04
N PRO A 347 6.94 -13.81 -38.34
CA PRO A 347 7.32 -14.10 -39.71
C PRO A 347 6.25 -15.02 -40.27
N GLY A 348 5.43 -14.46 -41.17
CA GLY A 348 4.24 -15.11 -41.70
C GLY A 348 4.65 -16.29 -42.56
N ASN A 349 4.86 -17.46 -41.94
CA ASN A 349 4.94 -18.76 -42.61
C ASN A 349 4.97 -19.97 -41.65
N MET A 350 4.32 -19.90 -40.49
CA MET A 350 4.08 -21.10 -39.66
C MET A 350 2.73 -21.75 -40.01
N ILE A 351 2.60 -22.18 -41.27
CA ILE A 351 1.61 -23.17 -41.69
C ILE A 351 2.34 -24.52 -41.62
N ASN A 352 2.34 -25.15 -40.45
CA ASN A 352 2.52 -26.59 -40.18
C ASN A 352 2.75 -26.74 -38.68
N GLY A 353 1.77 -27.30 -37.96
CA GLY A 353 1.65 -27.37 -36.50
C GLY A 353 2.72 -28.17 -35.75
N ILE A 354 3.99 -27.86 -35.97
CA ILE A 354 5.13 -28.35 -35.20
C ILE A 354 5.58 -27.17 -34.34
N SER A 355 5.07 -27.10 -33.11
CA SER A 355 5.66 -26.24 -32.09
C SER A 355 7.16 -26.58 -31.97
N PRO A 356 8.08 -25.60 -31.96
CA PRO A 356 9.51 -25.87 -31.85
C PRO A 356 9.79 -26.75 -30.62
N PRO A 357 10.42 -27.94 -30.75
CA PRO A 357 10.64 -28.88 -29.64
C PRO A 357 11.61 -28.41 -28.53
N GLY A 358 11.96 -27.11 -28.49
CA GLY A 358 13.04 -26.56 -27.67
C GLY A 358 12.61 -25.52 -26.62
N TRP A 359 11.31 -25.32 -26.39
CA TRP A 359 10.81 -24.41 -25.33
C TRP A 359 10.96 -24.98 -23.90
N THR A 360 11.96 -25.82 -23.65
CA THR A 360 11.71 -27.05 -22.88
C THR A 360 12.36 -27.19 -21.51
N ASN A 361 13.13 -26.23 -20.96
CA ASN A 361 13.43 -26.19 -19.50
C ASN A 361 13.99 -24.84 -19.02
N LYS A 362 14.93 -24.23 -19.76
CA LYS A 362 15.64 -22.99 -19.34
C LYS A 362 14.70 -21.79 -19.06
N ASN A 363 13.62 -21.62 -19.84
CA ASN A 363 12.67 -20.51 -19.64
C ASN A 363 11.85 -20.67 -18.36
N LEU A 364 11.40 -21.89 -18.07
CA LEU A 364 10.68 -22.21 -16.84
C LEU A 364 11.61 -22.05 -15.63
N GLU A 365 12.84 -22.54 -15.74
CA GLU A 365 13.89 -22.37 -14.74
C GLU A 365 14.14 -20.89 -14.43
N THR A 366 14.38 -20.06 -15.47
CA THR A 366 14.57 -18.61 -15.33
C THR A 366 13.39 -17.95 -14.62
N GLN A 367 12.16 -18.35 -14.96
CA GLN A 367 10.95 -17.86 -14.29
C GLN A 367 10.89 -18.29 -12.83
N ILE A 368 11.10 -19.57 -12.51
CA ILE A 368 11.07 -20.10 -11.14
C ILE A 368 12.02 -19.31 -10.23
N TYR A 369 13.27 -19.11 -10.67
CA TYR A 369 14.24 -18.34 -9.89
C TYR A 369 13.89 -16.84 -9.80
N GLY A 370 13.26 -16.28 -10.83
CA GLY A 370 12.67 -14.94 -10.76
C GLY A 370 11.54 -14.83 -9.73
N TYR A 371 10.69 -15.86 -9.60
CA TYR A 371 9.65 -15.92 -8.57
C TYR A 371 10.26 -16.09 -7.17
N CYS A 372 11.35 -16.85 -7.04
CA CYS A 372 12.07 -16.98 -5.77
C CYS A 372 12.58 -15.63 -5.25
N ASP A 373 13.07 -14.74 -6.12
CA ASP A 373 13.44 -13.37 -5.74
C ASP A 373 12.26 -12.64 -5.09
N HIS A 374 11.07 -12.71 -5.68
CA HIS A 374 9.88 -12.11 -5.10
C HIS A 374 9.51 -12.75 -3.76
N LEU A 375 9.54 -14.08 -3.65
CA LEU A 375 9.26 -14.78 -2.40
C LEU A 375 10.23 -14.40 -1.29
N HIS A 376 11.53 -14.27 -1.58
CA HIS A 376 12.51 -13.77 -0.63
C HIS A 376 12.19 -12.35 -0.12
N ARG A 377 11.76 -11.44 -1.02
CA ARG A 377 11.28 -10.10 -0.63
C ARG A 377 10.04 -10.15 0.27
N LEU A 378 9.12 -11.09 -0.01
CA LEU A 378 7.94 -11.34 0.83
C LEU A 378 8.33 -11.89 2.20
N VAL A 379 9.21 -12.89 2.24
CA VAL A 379 9.67 -13.54 3.47
C VAL A 379 10.32 -12.51 4.38
N LYS A 380 11.23 -11.69 3.85
CA LYS A 380 11.84 -10.59 4.61
C LYS A 380 10.79 -9.63 5.16
N ARG A 381 9.79 -9.27 4.34
CA ARG A 381 8.68 -8.42 4.78
C ARG A 381 7.89 -9.05 5.93
N LEU A 382 7.61 -10.34 5.86
CA LEU A 382 6.90 -11.07 6.91
C LEU A 382 7.76 -11.24 8.18
N LEU A 383 9.07 -11.41 8.07
CA LEU A 383 10.00 -11.45 9.21
C LEU A 383 10.08 -10.11 9.96
N LEU A 384 9.88 -8.98 9.27
CA LEU A 384 9.79 -7.66 9.91
C LEU A 384 8.48 -7.47 10.70
N SER A 385 7.45 -8.26 10.41
CA SER A 385 6.25 -8.30 11.25
C SER A 385 6.60 -9.03 12.53
N LYS A 386 6.67 -8.30 13.65
CA LYS A 386 6.96 -8.86 14.98
C LYS A 386 5.98 -9.96 15.43
N ASN A 387 4.84 -10.09 14.77
CA ASN A 387 3.79 -11.04 15.10
C ASN A 387 4.04 -12.38 14.42
N ARG A 388 3.91 -13.47 15.18
CA ARG A 388 4.02 -14.83 14.65
C ARG A 388 2.88 -15.09 13.67
N ILE A 389 3.19 -15.66 12.51
CA ILE A 389 2.19 -16.07 11.52
C ILE A 389 1.34 -17.19 12.13
N SER A 390 0.04 -16.99 12.21
CA SER A 390 -0.92 -17.99 12.69
C SER A 390 -1.15 -19.07 11.65
N SER A 391 -1.34 -18.70 10.38
CA SER A 391 -1.55 -19.64 9.28
C SER A 391 -0.82 -19.18 8.02
N LEU A 392 -0.04 -20.08 7.42
CA LEU A 392 0.56 -19.89 6.12
C LEU A 392 0.05 -20.98 5.18
N GLU A 393 -0.77 -20.60 4.23
CA GLU A 393 -1.28 -21.50 3.21
C GLU A 393 -0.64 -21.15 1.88
N VAL A 394 -0.28 -22.15 1.09
CA VAL A 394 0.37 -21.96 -0.22
C VAL A 394 -0.41 -22.70 -1.29
N SER A 395 -0.59 -22.08 -2.44
CA SER A 395 -1.16 -22.70 -3.64
C SER A 395 -0.27 -22.37 -4.83
N ILE A 396 0.12 -23.39 -5.60
CA ILE A 396 1.00 -23.22 -6.76
C ILE A 396 0.22 -23.61 -8.00
N ASN A 397 0.14 -22.70 -8.97
CA ASN A 397 -0.61 -22.86 -10.20
C ASN A 397 0.35 -22.74 -11.39
N PHE A 398 0.49 -23.82 -12.14
CA PHE A 398 1.24 -23.87 -13.40
C PHE A 398 0.25 -23.77 -14.56
N HIS A 399 0.26 -22.65 -15.29
CA HIS A 399 -0.68 -22.45 -16.40
C HIS A 399 -0.06 -22.85 -17.73
N ASN A 400 -0.81 -23.50 -18.62
CA ASN A 400 -0.40 -23.75 -20.01
C ASN A 400 0.99 -24.42 -20.14
N THR A 401 1.31 -25.34 -19.24
CA THR A 401 2.60 -26.03 -19.21
C THR A 401 2.43 -27.48 -19.68
N SER A 402 3.22 -27.91 -20.65
CA SER A 402 3.36 -29.34 -21.03
C SER A 402 4.44 -30.06 -20.21
N VAL A 403 4.66 -29.60 -18.98
CA VAL A 403 5.77 -30.00 -18.10
C VAL A 403 5.45 -31.35 -17.46
N ALA A 404 6.46 -32.22 -17.35
CA ALA A 404 6.25 -33.52 -16.72
C ALA A 404 5.95 -33.35 -15.22
N HIS A 405 5.12 -34.22 -14.62
CA HIS A 405 4.77 -34.10 -13.19
C HIS A 405 5.99 -34.07 -12.26
N ALA A 406 7.06 -34.81 -12.59
CA ALA A 406 8.30 -34.80 -11.83
C ALA A 406 8.96 -33.40 -11.81
N GLU A 407 9.03 -32.75 -12.98
CA GLU A 407 9.57 -31.39 -13.11
C GLU A 407 8.70 -30.35 -12.37
N VAL A 408 7.37 -30.56 -12.33
CA VAL A 408 6.45 -29.72 -11.53
C VAL A 408 6.76 -29.83 -10.04
N PHE A 409 7.04 -31.04 -9.53
CA PHE A 409 7.40 -31.23 -8.12
C PHE A 409 8.76 -30.61 -7.79
N ASP A 410 9.75 -30.73 -8.68
CA ASP A 410 11.05 -30.09 -8.49
C ASP A 410 10.93 -28.55 -8.51
N ALA A 411 10.15 -28.00 -9.43
CA ALA A 411 9.83 -26.58 -9.48
C ALA A 411 9.13 -26.10 -8.19
N ALA A 412 8.12 -26.86 -7.72
CA ALA A 412 7.42 -26.57 -6.47
C ALA A 412 8.37 -26.61 -5.27
N ARG A 413 9.33 -27.55 -5.24
CA ARG A 413 10.35 -27.62 -4.19
C ARG A 413 11.15 -26.33 -4.10
N ILE A 414 11.67 -25.85 -5.23
CA ILE A 414 12.46 -24.61 -5.33
C ILE A 414 11.63 -23.40 -4.89
N LEU A 415 10.38 -23.29 -5.35
CA LEU A 415 9.49 -22.19 -4.97
C LEU A 415 9.14 -22.18 -3.47
N LEU A 416 9.11 -23.34 -2.83
CA LEU A 416 8.78 -23.45 -1.40
C LEU A 416 9.97 -23.15 -0.49
N GLU A 417 11.21 -23.21 -1.00
CA GLU A 417 12.41 -23.02 -0.18
C GLU A 417 12.51 -21.64 0.49
N PRO A 418 12.31 -20.52 -0.22
CA PRO A 418 12.32 -19.20 0.42
C PRO A 418 11.40 -19.11 1.64
N LEU A 419 10.25 -19.79 1.59
CA LEU A 419 9.27 -19.78 2.67
C LEU A 419 9.75 -20.51 3.92
N LYS A 420 10.71 -21.46 3.84
CA LYS A 420 11.23 -22.19 5.03
C LYS A 420 11.87 -21.29 6.08
N HIS A 421 12.28 -20.08 5.70
CA HIS A 421 12.82 -19.08 6.63
C HIS A 421 11.73 -18.46 7.52
N LEU A 422 10.44 -18.69 7.24
CA LEU A 422 9.35 -18.22 8.09
C LEU A 422 9.10 -19.15 9.29
N LYS A 423 8.34 -18.63 10.25
CA LYS A 423 7.79 -19.43 11.35
C LYS A 423 6.30 -19.20 11.45
N ALA A 424 5.54 -20.27 11.31
CA ALA A 424 4.10 -20.27 11.38
C ALA A 424 3.61 -21.20 12.50
N ARG A 425 2.39 -20.98 13.01
CA ARG A 425 1.74 -21.97 13.89
C ARG A 425 1.17 -23.14 13.08
N ARG A 426 0.73 -22.85 11.85
CA ARG A 426 0.24 -23.81 10.87
C ARG A 426 0.77 -23.43 9.50
N ALA A 427 1.30 -24.40 8.77
CA ALA A 427 1.73 -24.23 7.39
C ALA A 427 1.21 -25.38 6.54
N ASN A 428 0.56 -25.07 5.42
CA ASN A 428 0.00 -26.08 4.52
C ASN A 428 0.23 -25.70 3.07
N LEU A 429 0.64 -26.68 2.25
CA LEU A 429 0.50 -26.59 0.81
C LEU A 429 -0.89 -27.11 0.43
N LEU A 430 -1.77 -26.22 -0.03
CA LEU A 430 -3.17 -26.55 -0.31
C LEU A 430 -3.34 -27.30 -1.63
N SER A 431 -2.63 -26.89 -2.67
CA SER A 431 -2.79 -27.45 -4.02
C SER A 431 -1.56 -27.20 -4.89
N ILE A 432 -1.31 -28.11 -5.82
CA ILE A 432 -0.43 -27.88 -6.98
C ILE A 432 -1.28 -28.11 -8.22
N ASN A 433 -1.78 -27.02 -8.79
CA ASN A 433 -2.63 -27.08 -9.96
C ASN A 433 -1.79 -26.95 -11.23
N VAL A 434 -1.99 -27.87 -12.17
CA VAL A 434 -1.43 -27.78 -13.52
C VAL A 434 -2.57 -27.63 -14.51
N ALA A 435 -2.59 -26.52 -15.25
CA ALA A 435 -3.55 -26.28 -16.32
C ALA A 435 -2.94 -26.66 -17.67
N ASP A 436 -3.63 -27.51 -18.43
CA ASP A 436 -3.24 -27.85 -19.80
C ASP A 436 -3.49 -26.68 -20.78
N GLN A 437 -3.15 -26.88 -22.06
CA GLN A 437 -3.36 -25.88 -23.12
C GLN A 437 -4.84 -25.56 -23.35
N GLN A 438 -5.75 -26.45 -22.93
CA GLN A 438 -7.20 -26.27 -22.99
C GLN A 438 -7.75 -25.59 -21.72
N GLY A 439 -6.91 -25.24 -20.75
CA GLY A 439 -7.30 -24.62 -19.49
C GLY A 439 -7.91 -25.60 -18.48
N ARG A 440 -7.85 -26.92 -18.72
CA ARG A 440 -8.30 -27.91 -17.74
C ARG A 440 -7.24 -28.03 -16.64
N THR A 441 -7.65 -27.74 -15.41
CA THR A 441 -6.79 -27.80 -14.23
C THR A 441 -6.83 -29.17 -13.59
N SER A 442 -5.67 -29.76 -13.34
CA SER A 442 -5.51 -30.97 -12.52
C SER A 442 -4.73 -30.63 -11.26
N ASP A 443 -5.25 -31.00 -10.10
CA ASP A 443 -4.55 -30.86 -8.82
C ASP A 443 -3.74 -32.13 -8.54
N LEU A 444 -2.41 -31.97 -8.50
CA LEU A 444 -1.46 -33.07 -8.33
C LEU A 444 -1.38 -33.61 -6.90
N LEU A 445 -1.97 -32.92 -5.92
CA LEU A 445 -1.97 -33.36 -4.52
C LEU A 445 -3.18 -34.22 -4.13
N GLN A 446 -4.10 -34.51 -5.06
CA GLN A 446 -5.29 -35.28 -4.71
C GLN A 446 -5.02 -36.77 -4.46
N PRO A 447 -5.72 -37.43 -3.51
CA PRO A 447 -5.43 -38.82 -3.09
C PRO A 447 -5.64 -39.89 -4.16
N HIS A 448 -6.32 -39.57 -5.27
CA HIS A 448 -6.69 -40.54 -6.29
C HIS A 448 -5.56 -40.82 -7.30
N TRP A 449 -4.44 -40.08 -7.22
CA TRP A 449 -3.29 -40.30 -8.09
C TRP A 449 -2.45 -41.48 -7.61
N VAL A 450 -2.05 -42.35 -8.54
CA VAL A 450 -1.17 -43.48 -8.25
C VAL A 450 0.18 -42.94 -7.73
N PRO A 451 0.67 -43.37 -6.55
CA PRO A 451 1.93 -42.89 -6.01
C PRO A 451 3.07 -43.14 -6.99
N SER A 452 3.63 -42.06 -7.53
CA SER A 452 4.88 -42.12 -8.30
C SER A 452 6.06 -41.94 -7.34
N PRO A 453 7.28 -42.43 -7.67
CA PRO A 453 8.46 -42.16 -6.86
C PRO A 453 8.73 -40.66 -6.66
N ALA A 454 8.43 -39.84 -7.66
CA ALA A 454 8.53 -38.38 -7.57
C ALA A 454 7.55 -37.80 -6.54
N TYR A 455 6.30 -38.28 -6.51
CA TYR A 455 5.32 -37.88 -5.50
C TYR A 455 5.77 -38.25 -4.09
N GLN A 456 6.28 -39.47 -3.87
CA GLN A 456 6.75 -39.91 -2.54
C GLN A 456 7.93 -39.06 -2.05
N SER A 457 8.89 -38.77 -2.93
CA SER A 457 10.01 -37.88 -2.62
C SER A 457 9.53 -36.46 -2.29
N PHE A 458 8.52 -35.96 -3.01
CA PHE A 458 7.94 -34.65 -2.76
C PHE A 458 7.13 -34.61 -1.45
N ASP A 459 6.34 -35.65 -1.16
CA ASP A 459 5.56 -35.77 0.09
C ASP A 459 6.47 -35.79 1.32
N GLN A 460 7.58 -36.53 1.26
CA GLN A 460 8.62 -36.48 2.29
C GLN A 460 9.15 -35.04 2.47
N TYR A 461 9.50 -34.37 1.38
CA TYR A 461 9.94 -32.98 1.41
C TYR A 461 8.89 -32.05 2.04
N LEU A 462 7.59 -32.24 1.76
CA LEU A 462 6.52 -31.45 2.37
C LEU A 462 6.43 -31.66 3.88
N GLY A 463 6.67 -32.89 4.35
CA GLY A 463 6.80 -33.20 5.77
C GLY A 463 7.92 -32.39 6.43
N GLU A 464 9.11 -32.42 5.84
CA GLU A 464 10.29 -31.66 6.30
C GLU A 464 10.05 -30.15 6.24
N TRP A 465 9.45 -29.66 5.16
CA TRP A 465 9.10 -28.23 4.96
C TRP A 465 8.11 -27.75 6.02
N ASN A 466 7.04 -28.50 6.28
CA ASN A 466 6.06 -28.15 7.31
C ASN A 466 6.68 -28.21 8.72
N GLN A 467 7.51 -29.22 8.99
CA GLN A 467 8.25 -29.32 10.24
C GLN A 467 9.17 -28.11 10.46
N ALA A 468 9.91 -27.66 9.44
CA ALA A 468 10.78 -26.49 9.54
C ALA A 468 10.01 -25.20 9.90
N LEU A 469 8.82 -25.02 9.31
CA LEU A 469 7.94 -23.86 9.53
C LEU A 469 7.25 -23.86 10.90
N THR A 470 6.87 -25.03 11.40
CA THR A 470 6.12 -25.18 12.65
C THR A 470 7.01 -25.42 13.87
N SER A 471 8.27 -25.81 13.65
CA SER A 471 9.29 -26.01 14.68
C SER A 471 9.41 -24.78 15.60
N PRO A 472 9.58 -24.98 16.92
CA PRO A 472 9.82 -23.90 17.88
C PRO A 472 11.21 -23.27 17.74
N GLU A 473 12.12 -23.90 16.98
CA GLU A 473 13.46 -23.37 16.72
C GLU A 473 13.40 -22.02 15.99
N PRO A 474 14.41 -21.14 16.20
CA PRO A 474 14.48 -19.87 15.50
C PRO A 474 14.44 -20.05 13.98
N ALA A 475 13.99 -19.01 13.28
CA ALA A 475 14.08 -18.96 11.82
C ALA A 475 15.51 -19.21 11.38
N ARG A 476 15.67 -20.00 10.31
CA ARG A 476 16.98 -20.22 9.70
C ARG A 476 17.52 -18.86 9.25
N GLU A 477 18.70 -18.50 9.74
CA GLU A 477 19.37 -17.28 9.28
C GLU A 477 19.75 -17.41 7.81
N TYR A 478 19.71 -16.28 7.10
CA TYR A 478 20.17 -16.25 5.72
C TYR A 478 21.68 -16.49 5.67
N THR A 479 22.11 -17.25 4.67
CA THR A 479 23.52 -17.51 4.42
C THR A 479 24.20 -16.27 3.82
N PRO A 480 25.53 -16.08 3.97
CA PRO A 480 26.22 -14.91 3.40
C PRO A 480 26.06 -14.77 1.87
N ILE A 481 25.89 -15.89 1.15
CA ILE A 481 25.62 -15.90 -0.30
C ILE A 481 24.30 -15.19 -0.65
N PHE A 482 23.31 -15.24 0.24
CA PHE A 482 22.03 -14.56 0.07
C PHE A 482 22.22 -13.04 0.02
N GLU A 483 22.94 -12.48 0.99
CA GLU A 483 23.23 -11.04 1.03
C GLU A 483 24.12 -10.62 -0.14
N ALA A 484 25.13 -11.43 -0.47
CA ALA A 484 26.04 -11.18 -1.59
C ALA A 484 25.28 -11.12 -2.92
N TYR A 485 24.29 -11.98 -3.14
CA TYR A 485 23.45 -11.96 -4.35
C TYR A 485 22.80 -10.59 -4.57
N TRP A 486 22.18 -10.01 -3.55
CA TRP A 486 21.49 -8.72 -3.70
C TRP A 486 22.45 -7.56 -3.98
N GLN A 487 23.70 -7.66 -3.54
CA GLN A 487 24.75 -6.70 -3.90
C GLN A 487 25.11 -6.80 -5.38
N ILE A 488 25.26 -8.02 -5.90
CA ILE A 488 25.53 -8.26 -7.32
C ILE A 488 24.35 -7.76 -8.17
N ASP A 489 23.11 -8.12 -7.80
CA ASP A 489 21.89 -7.68 -8.50
C ASP A 489 21.82 -6.15 -8.57
N LYS A 490 22.09 -5.47 -7.45
CA LYS A 490 22.14 -4.00 -7.38
C LYS A 490 23.26 -3.40 -8.23
N LEU A 491 24.46 -3.98 -8.17
CA LEU A 491 25.62 -3.52 -8.94
C LEU A 491 25.34 -3.66 -10.44
N VAL A 492 24.95 -4.85 -10.89
CA VAL A 492 24.65 -5.13 -12.29
C VAL A 492 23.49 -4.25 -12.78
N SER A 493 22.42 -4.11 -11.98
CA SER A 493 21.33 -3.18 -12.32
C SER A 493 21.79 -1.73 -12.44
N THR A 494 22.75 -1.30 -11.60
CA THR A 494 23.32 0.06 -11.68
C THR A 494 24.14 0.24 -12.95
N ILE A 495 24.96 -0.74 -13.30
CA ILE A 495 25.78 -0.74 -14.52
C ILE A 495 24.86 -0.71 -15.75
N MET A 496 23.87 -1.62 -15.79
CA MET A 496 22.93 -1.70 -16.90
C MET A 496 22.15 -0.39 -17.03
N ASN A 497 21.50 0.11 -15.99
CA ASN A 497 20.65 1.30 -16.11
C ASN A 497 21.40 2.64 -16.24
N HIS A 498 22.72 2.64 -16.37
CA HIS A 498 23.50 3.87 -16.45
C HIS A 498 23.24 4.59 -17.80
N PRO A 499 22.77 5.86 -17.78
CA PRO A 499 22.20 6.54 -18.96
C PRO A 499 23.21 6.85 -20.07
N VAL A 500 24.51 6.76 -19.77
CA VAL A 500 25.59 7.10 -20.71
C VAL A 500 25.91 5.95 -21.66
N HIS A 501 25.43 4.73 -21.41
CA HIS A 501 25.68 3.60 -22.28
C HIS A 501 24.50 3.38 -23.22
N PRO A 502 24.59 3.77 -24.51
CA PRO A 502 23.64 3.30 -25.51
C PRO A 502 23.82 1.78 -25.58
N PHE A 503 22.91 1.07 -24.91
CA PHE A 503 22.81 -0.38 -24.65
C PHE A 503 23.04 -1.33 -25.84
N ASN A 504 23.29 -0.81 -27.04
CA ASN A 504 23.22 -1.57 -28.28
C ASN A 504 24.58 -1.81 -28.94
N ARG A 505 25.71 -1.53 -28.26
CA ARG A 505 27.04 -1.69 -28.88
C ARG A 505 28.03 -2.59 -28.15
N ASP A 506 27.85 -2.86 -26.87
CA ASP A 506 28.80 -3.71 -26.14
C ASP A 506 28.24 -5.12 -25.93
N GLN A 507 28.75 -6.06 -26.75
CA GLN A 507 28.39 -7.48 -26.64
C GLN A 507 28.79 -8.08 -25.29
N THR A 508 29.79 -7.50 -24.60
CA THR A 508 30.32 -8.05 -23.34
C THR A 508 29.35 -7.90 -22.17
N LEU A 509 28.61 -6.79 -22.09
CA LEU A 509 27.58 -6.58 -21.07
C LEU A 509 26.34 -7.46 -21.29
N GLY A 510 26.22 -8.08 -22.47
CA GLY A 510 25.15 -9.01 -22.83
C GLY A 510 25.16 -10.30 -21.99
N GLU A 511 26.27 -10.64 -21.33
CA GLU A 511 26.38 -11.83 -20.47
C GLU A 511 25.73 -11.64 -19.08
N PHE A 512 25.50 -10.40 -18.63
CA PHE A 512 25.00 -10.12 -17.28
C PHE A 512 23.66 -10.80 -16.93
N PRO A 513 22.64 -10.85 -17.82
CA PRO A 513 21.41 -11.57 -17.52
C PRO A 513 21.61 -13.07 -17.24
N ASP A 514 22.48 -13.74 -17.99
CA ASP A 514 22.80 -15.17 -17.78
C ASP A 514 23.61 -15.35 -16.48
N LEU A 515 24.54 -14.44 -16.16
CA LEU A 515 25.30 -14.48 -14.91
C LEU A 515 24.42 -14.22 -13.69
N LEU A 516 23.49 -13.27 -13.76
CA LEU A 516 22.50 -13.04 -12.70
C LEU A 516 21.60 -14.27 -12.52
N HIS A 517 21.20 -14.92 -13.61
CA HIS A 517 20.42 -16.16 -13.52
C HIS A 517 21.22 -17.27 -12.84
N ALA A 518 22.49 -17.48 -13.23
CA ALA A 518 23.38 -18.43 -12.57
C ALA A 518 23.60 -18.10 -11.09
N ALA A 519 23.68 -16.81 -10.74
CA ALA A 519 23.81 -16.37 -9.34
C ALA A 519 22.58 -16.73 -8.51
N LYS A 520 21.36 -16.67 -9.09
CA LYS A 520 20.13 -17.13 -8.43
C LYS A 520 20.17 -18.63 -8.17
N ILE A 521 20.60 -19.42 -9.15
CA ILE A 521 20.75 -20.88 -9.00
C ILE A 521 21.74 -21.20 -7.87
N ALA A 522 22.91 -20.56 -7.89
CA ALA A 522 23.93 -20.75 -6.86
C ALA A 522 23.42 -20.35 -5.46
N ARG A 523 22.63 -19.27 -5.35
CA ARG A 523 22.00 -18.83 -4.10
C ARG A 523 21.06 -19.88 -3.52
N GLU A 524 20.11 -20.39 -4.31
CA GLU A 524 19.14 -21.39 -3.80
C GLU A 524 19.83 -22.73 -3.49
N ALA A 525 20.91 -23.06 -4.21
CA ALA A 525 21.73 -24.25 -3.93
C ALA A 525 22.74 -24.06 -2.79
N GLU A 526 22.80 -22.86 -2.17
CA GLU A 526 23.82 -22.47 -1.19
C GLU A 526 25.27 -22.73 -1.67
N ASN A 527 25.50 -22.66 -2.98
CA ASN A 527 26.79 -22.95 -3.62
C ASN A 527 27.71 -21.73 -3.62
N VAL A 528 28.42 -21.53 -2.50
CA VAL A 528 29.35 -20.41 -2.30
C VAL A 528 30.47 -20.38 -3.34
N THR A 529 31.02 -21.54 -3.70
CA THR A 529 32.13 -21.64 -4.68
C THR A 529 31.67 -21.19 -6.07
N GLY A 530 30.56 -21.74 -6.56
CA GLY A 530 30.00 -21.35 -7.86
C GLY A 530 29.58 -19.88 -7.91
N PHE A 531 29.06 -19.35 -6.80
CA PHE A 531 28.78 -17.92 -6.69
C PHE A 531 30.04 -17.04 -6.77
N GLY A 532 31.14 -17.49 -6.17
CA GLY A 532 32.44 -16.81 -6.25
C GLY A 532 32.97 -16.70 -7.68
N GLU A 533 32.85 -17.78 -8.47
CA GLU A 533 33.22 -17.78 -9.90
C GLU A 533 32.36 -16.82 -10.72
N ILE A 534 31.05 -16.76 -10.44
CA ILE A 534 30.13 -15.82 -11.09
C ILE A 534 30.51 -14.38 -10.76
N TRP A 535 30.83 -14.09 -9.50
CA TRP A 535 31.29 -12.77 -9.08
C TRP A 535 32.57 -12.35 -9.80
N GLU A 536 33.58 -13.22 -9.85
CA GLU A 536 34.83 -12.97 -10.56
C GLU A 536 34.56 -12.65 -12.05
N ARG A 537 33.65 -13.40 -12.68
CA ARG A 537 33.25 -13.13 -14.07
C ARG A 537 32.58 -11.77 -14.24
N VAL A 538 31.67 -11.38 -13.35
CA VAL A 538 31.01 -10.05 -13.37
C VAL A 538 32.06 -8.94 -13.24
N VAL A 539 33.01 -9.09 -12.32
CA VAL A 539 34.10 -8.12 -12.11
C VAL A 539 34.99 -8.01 -13.35
N ASN A 540 35.38 -9.14 -13.96
CA ASN A 540 36.22 -9.14 -15.16
C ASN A 540 35.53 -8.46 -16.34
N ILE A 541 34.24 -8.75 -16.60
CA ILE A 541 33.46 -8.06 -17.64
C ILE A 541 33.45 -6.54 -17.42
N TRP A 542 33.26 -6.12 -16.16
CA TRP A 542 33.25 -4.69 -15.84
C TRP A 542 34.63 -4.04 -16.00
N ILE A 543 35.72 -4.70 -15.59
CA ILE A 543 37.10 -4.21 -15.80
C ILE A 543 37.43 -4.10 -17.28
N ASP A 544 37.04 -5.10 -18.08
CA ASP A 544 37.24 -5.10 -19.53
C ASP A 544 36.48 -3.94 -20.18
N HIS A 545 35.23 -3.71 -19.75
CA HIS A 545 34.42 -2.58 -20.20
C HIS A 545 35.08 -1.23 -19.88
N LEU A 546 35.53 -1.01 -18.64
CA LEU A 546 36.23 0.22 -18.25
C LEU A 546 37.53 0.42 -19.02
N SER A 547 38.25 -0.67 -19.31
CA SER A 547 39.47 -0.63 -20.10
C SER A 547 39.19 -0.24 -21.55
N ALA A 548 38.11 -0.74 -22.14
CA ALA A 548 37.65 -0.36 -23.48
C ALA A 548 37.20 1.11 -23.53
N GLU A 549 36.46 1.58 -22.52
CA GLU A 549 36.06 2.99 -22.42
C GLU A 549 37.27 3.92 -22.32
N LYS A 550 38.26 3.56 -21.49
CA LYS A 550 39.52 4.31 -21.38
C LYS A 550 40.26 4.37 -22.71
N ALA A 551 40.40 3.24 -23.41
CA ALA A 551 41.04 3.20 -24.72
C ALA A 551 40.29 4.05 -25.76
N TYR A 552 38.96 4.08 -25.70
CA TYR A 552 38.14 4.95 -26.53
C TYR A 552 38.40 6.44 -26.23
N HIS A 553 38.43 6.84 -24.96
CA HIS A 553 38.75 8.21 -24.57
C HIS A 553 40.14 8.65 -25.02
N GLU A 554 41.15 7.78 -24.86
CA GLU A 554 42.51 8.05 -25.35
C GLU A 554 42.54 8.21 -26.88
N SER A 555 41.81 7.37 -27.62
CA SER A 555 41.68 7.47 -29.09
C SER A 555 41.04 8.79 -29.54
N VAL A 556 39.96 9.22 -28.86
CA VAL A 556 39.30 10.51 -29.14
C VAL A 556 40.23 11.68 -28.80
N ALA A 557 40.92 11.64 -27.65
CA ALA A 557 41.86 12.68 -27.25
C ALA A 557 43.03 12.82 -28.24
N ASN A 558 43.55 11.70 -28.75
CA ASN A 558 44.57 11.68 -29.78
C ASN A 558 44.05 12.27 -31.10
N SER A 559 42.80 11.96 -31.48
CA SER A 559 42.16 12.52 -32.67
C SER A 559 41.96 14.04 -32.55
N ILE A 560 41.53 14.54 -31.39
CA ILE A 560 41.38 15.97 -31.11
C ILE A 560 42.74 16.68 -31.19
N SER A 561 43.78 16.07 -30.59
CA SER A 561 45.13 16.63 -30.60
C SER A 561 45.68 16.72 -32.02
N SER A 562 45.49 15.67 -32.82
CA SER A 562 45.87 15.64 -34.24
C SER A 562 45.17 16.74 -35.05
N ILE A 563 43.88 16.98 -34.83
CA ILE A 563 43.14 18.09 -35.47
C ILE A 563 43.71 19.44 -35.04
N TYR A 564 44.03 19.60 -33.75
CA TYR A 564 44.58 20.85 -33.22
C TYR A 564 45.97 21.17 -33.82
N ASP A 565 46.81 20.15 -33.96
CA ASP A 565 48.13 20.28 -34.59
C ASP A 565 48.01 20.66 -36.08
N LEU A 566 47.03 20.11 -36.80
CA LEU A 566 46.77 20.51 -38.19
C LEU A 566 46.32 21.97 -38.29
N VAL A 567 45.40 22.42 -37.44
CA VAL A 567 44.88 23.81 -37.47
C VAL A 567 45.97 24.82 -37.10
N LYS A 568 46.85 24.50 -36.15
CA LYS A 568 47.89 25.41 -35.67
C LYS A 568 49.05 25.61 -36.66
N ASN A 569 49.26 24.67 -37.58
CA ASN A 569 50.37 24.74 -38.54
C ASN A 569 50.06 25.54 -39.82
N ASP A 570 48.83 26.05 -39.97
CA ASP A 570 48.40 26.88 -41.11
C ASP A 570 48.48 28.41 -40.84
N ASP A 571 48.88 28.82 -39.62
CA ASP A 571 49.24 30.20 -39.24
C ASP A 571 50.77 30.38 -39.23
#